data_AF-A0A9E2AAL2-F1
#
_entry.id   AF-A0A9E2AAL2-F1
#
_cell.length_a   1.000
_cell.length_b   1.000
_cell.length_c   1.000
_cell.angle_alpha   90.00
_cell.angle_beta   90.00
_cell.angle_gamma   90.00
#
_symmetry.space_group_name_H-M   'P 1'
#
loop_
_entity.id
_entity.type
_entity.pdbx_description
1 polymer ?
#
loop_
_entity_poly.entity_id
_entity_poly.type
_entity_poly.pdbx_seq_one_letter_code
_entity_poly.pdbx_strand_id
1 'polypeptide(L)' 'MSHHVGVGPHPEPWPDDPRLDTELLAEGDRRNVVDRFRYWSNEAIRAQLDTERHPFHVAIENWQHDFN' A
#
# COMPACT_ATOMS: atom_id res chain seq x y z
N MET A 1 20.06 -7.03 -9.48
CA MET A 1 19.64 -5.67 -9.09
C MET A 1 18.58 -5.84 -8.03
N SER A 2 18.96 -5.79 -6.75
CA SER A 2 18.04 -6.04 -5.64
C SER A 2 17.03 -4.90 -5.59
N HIS A 3 15.80 -5.12 -6.11
CA HIS A 3 14.69 -4.24 -5.79
C HIS A 3 14.48 -4.38 -4.28
N HIS A 4 14.97 -3.41 -3.50
CA HIS A 4 14.55 -3.27 -2.12
C HIS A 4 13.04 -3.02 -2.14
N VAL A 5 12.26 -4.09 -2.00
CA VAL A 5 10.80 -3.99 -1.91
C VAL A 5 10.50 -3.52 -0.50
N GLY A 6 10.36 -2.21 -0.35
CA GLY A 6 10.02 -1.60 0.92
C GLY A 6 10.56 -0.19 1.08
N VAL A 7 9.81 0.64 1.77
CA VAL A 7 10.22 1.97 2.23
C VAL A 7 10.33 1.97 3.75
N GLY A 8 11.30 2.72 4.28
CA GLY A 8 11.46 2.89 5.72
C GLY A 8 10.32 3.69 6.35
N PRO A 9 10.39 3.94 7.67
CA PRO A 9 9.40 4.75 8.35
C PRO A 9 9.33 6.18 7.80
N HIS A 10 8.15 6.77 7.84
CA HIS A 10 7.92 8.15 7.44
C HIS A 10 8.33 9.12 8.56
N PRO A 11 9.08 10.19 8.28
CA PRO A 11 9.44 11.18 9.29
C PRO A 11 8.22 11.87 9.90
N GLU A 12 8.30 12.14 11.21
CA GLU A 12 7.31 12.94 11.94
C GLU A 12 7.52 14.45 11.68
N PRO A 13 6.46 15.29 11.78
CA PRO A 13 5.08 14.92 12.09
C PRO A 13 4.38 14.24 10.91
N TRP A 14 3.60 13.20 11.19
CA TRP A 14 2.84 12.53 10.16
C TRP A 14 1.69 13.40 9.65
N PRO A 15 1.30 13.24 8.38
CA PRO A 15 0.09 13.87 7.85
C PRO A 15 -1.16 13.36 8.59
N ASP A 16 -2.10 14.25 8.86
CA ASP A 16 -3.45 13.89 9.30
C ASP A 16 -4.28 13.49 8.06
N ASP A 17 -4.03 12.27 7.56
CA ASP A 17 -4.81 11.68 6.47
C ASP A 17 -5.37 10.31 6.93
N PRO A 18 -6.70 10.12 6.96
CA PRO A 18 -7.32 8.87 7.40
C PRO A 18 -7.01 7.67 6.49
N ARG A 19 -6.43 7.89 5.31
CA ARG A 19 -5.97 6.81 4.43
C ARG A 19 -4.66 6.20 4.90
N LEU A 20 -3.86 6.95 5.64
CA LEU A 20 -2.55 6.50 6.12
C LEU A 20 -2.72 5.56 7.31
N ASP A 21 -1.88 4.54 7.33
CA ASP A 21 -1.77 3.61 8.43
C ASP A 21 -0.57 3.99 9.30
N THR A 22 -0.87 4.37 10.55
CA THR A 22 0.11 4.79 11.54
C THR A 22 1.19 3.73 11.79
N GLU A 23 0.85 2.44 11.72
CA GLU A 23 1.82 1.35 11.90
C GLU A 23 2.80 1.30 10.72
N LEU A 24 2.30 1.45 9.50
CA LEU A 24 3.15 1.51 8.31
C LEU A 24 4.04 2.76 8.30
N LEU A 25 3.52 3.89 8.77
CA LEU A 25 4.31 5.13 8.92
C LEU A 25 5.43 4.94 9.95
N ALA A 26 5.17 4.25 11.06
CA ALA A 26 6.12 4.05 12.14
C ALA A 26 7.16 2.95 11.87
N GLU A 27 6.77 1.86 11.21
CA GLU A 27 7.63 0.69 11.00
C GLU A 27 8.20 0.61 9.57
N GLY A 28 7.63 1.38 8.65
CA GLY A 28 7.93 1.35 7.23
C GLY A 28 7.05 0.37 6.47
N ASP A 29 6.76 0.70 5.21
CA ASP A 29 5.91 -0.11 4.35
C ASP A 29 6.76 -1.06 3.49
N ARG A 30 6.81 -2.33 3.89
CA ARG A 30 7.53 -3.41 3.18
C ARG A 30 6.70 -4.08 2.08
N ARG A 31 5.46 -3.65 1.84
CA ARG A 31 4.59 -4.26 0.83
C ARG A 31 5.08 -3.92 -0.58
N ASN A 32 4.77 -4.79 -1.53
CA ASN A 32 4.97 -4.51 -2.95
C ASN A 32 3.77 -3.73 -3.50
N VAL A 33 3.70 -2.45 -3.15
CA VAL A 33 2.69 -1.51 -3.66
C VAL A 33 3.37 -0.40 -4.45
N VAL A 34 2.64 0.17 -5.41
CA VAL A 34 3.11 1.36 -6.13
C VAL A 34 3.32 2.52 -5.15
N ASP A 35 4.24 3.42 -5.46
CA ASP A 35 4.64 4.50 -4.55
C ASP A 35 3.47 5.36 -4.06
N ARG A 36 2.43 5.52 -4.89
CA ARG A 36 1.19 6.24 -4.55
C ARG A 36 0.45 5.67 -3.33
N PHE A 37 0.55 4.37 -3.11
CA PHE A 37 -0.18 3.66 -2.06
C PHE A 37 0.71 3.30 -0.86
N ARG A 38 1.96 3.78 -0.85
CA ARG A 38 2.85 3.56 0.29
C ARG A 38 2.25 4.20 1.53
N TYR A 39 2.34 3.47 2.63
CA TYR A 39 1.77 3.84 3.93
C TYR A 39 0.25 3.91 3.97
N TRP A 40 -0.47 3.64 2.86
CA TRP A 40 -1.93 3.60 2.89
C TRP A 40 -2.41 2.30 3.50
N SER A 41 -3.49 2.38 4.29
CA SER A 41 -4.21 1.19 4.73
C SER A 41 -4.74 0.41 3.52
N ASN A 42 -4.79 -0.91 3.63
CA ASN A 42 -5.36 -1.75 2.57
C ASN A 42 -6.80 -1.33 2.22
N GLU A 43 -7.57 -0.87 3.22
CA GLU A 43 -8.93 -0.36 3.05
C GLU A 43 -8.96 0.92 2.19
N ALA A 44 -8.05 1.87 2.42
CA ALA A 44 -7.96 3.07 1.62
C ALA A 44 -7.54 2.78 0.17
N ILE A 45 -6.65 1.82 -0.04
CA ILE A 45 -6.27 1.35 -1.38
C ILE A 45 -7.49 0.73 -2.08
N ARG A 46 -8.24 -0.14 -1.39
CA ARG A 46 -9.46 -0.75 -1.92
C ARG A 46 -10.51 0.30 -2.29
N ALA A 47 -10.78 1.25 -1.41
CA ALA A 47 -11.73 2.34 -1.66
C ALA A 47 -11.30 3.18 -2.87
N GLN A 48 -10.00 3.48 -3.00
CA GLN A 48 -9.49 4.22 -4.16
C GLN A 48 -9.63 3.41 -5.45
N LEU A 49 -9.30 2.12 -5.43
CA LEU A 49 -9.49 1.23 -6.58
C LEU A 49 -10.97 1.06 -6.92
N ASP A 50 -11.87 1.08 -5.94
CA ASP A 50 -13.32 1.05 -6.17
C ASP A 50 -13.80 2.31 -6.90
N THR A 51 -13.29 3.49 -6.51
CA THR A 51 -13.60 4.75 -7.23
C THR A 51 -13.02 4.82 -8.64
N GLU A 52 -11.87 4.17 -8.89
CA GLU A 52 -11.23 4.12 -10.21
C GLU A 52 -11.77 2.97 -11.08
N ARG A 53 -12.47 2.00 -10.48
CA ARG A 53 -13.08 0.87 -11.18
C ARG A 53 -14.28 1.33 -12.01
N HIS A 54 -13.96 1.73 -13.24
CA HIS A 54 -14.73 1.25 -14.40
C HIS A 54 -14.73 -0.30 -14.34
N PRO A 55 -15.79 -1.00 -14.82
CA PRO A 55 -16.04 -2.43 -14.60
C PRO A 55 -15.03 -3.37 -15.29
N PHE A 56 -13.76 -3.24 -14.95
CA PHE A 56 -12.71 -4.18 -15.28
C PHE A 56 -12.20 -4.74 -13.96
N HIS A 57 -12.71 -5.94 -13.72
CA HIS A 57 -12.37 -6.87 -12.67
C HIS A 57 -10.87 -7.23 -12.79
N VAL A 58 -9.97 -6.33 -12.40
CA VAL A 58 -8.56 -6.70 -12.18
C VAL A 58 -8.52 -7.38 -10.82
N ALA A 59 -8.55 -8.70 -10.90
CA ALA A 59 -8.23 -9.64 -9.85
C ALA A 59 -7.00 -9.17 -9.06
N ILE A 60 -7.19 -8.79 -7.80
CA ILE A 60 -6.11 -8.92 -6.82
C ILE A 60 -6.09 -10.40 -6.43
N GLU A 61 -5.66 -11.25 -7.37
CA GLU A 61 -5.38 -12.68 -7.14
C GLU A 61 -3.90 -12.92 -6.82
N ASN A 62 -3.06 -11.88 -6.77
CA ASN A 62 -1.61 -12.02 -6.54
C ASN A 62 -1.16 -11.69 -5.11
N TRP A 63 -1.96 -12.02 -4.09
CA TRP A 63 -1.53 -11.95 -2.68
C TRP A 63 -1.70 -13.25 -1.90
N GLN A 64 -1.97 -14.37 -2.57
CA GLN A 64 -2.03 -15.70 -1.94
C GLN A 64 -1.00 -16.71 -2.43
N HIS A 65 -0.14 -16.37 -3.40
CA HIS A 65 0.76 -17.38 -3.95
C HIS A 65 2.13 -16.82 -4.37
N ASP A 66 2.92 -16.35 -3.41
CA ASP A 66 4.37 -16.23 -3.61
C ASP A 66 5.11 -16.83 -2.40
N PHE A 67 5.01 -18.16 -2.29
CA PHE A 67 6.05 -19.00 -1.71
C PHE A 67 6.54 -19.92 -2.84
N ASN A 68 7.60 -19.53 -3.54
CA ASN A 68 8.41 -20.43 -4.34
C ASN A 68 9.88 -20.02 -4.27
#